data_AF-A0A9D1K1C0-F1
#
_entry.id   AF-A0A9D1K1C0-F1
#
_cell.length_a   1.000
_cell.length_b   1.000
_cell.length_c   1.000
_cell.angle_alpha   90.00
_cell.angle_beta   90.00
_cell.angle_gamma   90.00
#
_symmetry.space_group_name_H-M   'P 1'
#
loop_
_entity.id
_entity.type
_entity.pdbx_description
1 polymer ?
#
loop_
_entity_poly.entity_id
_entity_poly.type
_entity_poly.pdbx_seq_one_letter_code
_entity_poly.pdbx_strand_id
1 'polypeptide(L)'
;AYCQGLVQEPAKTIFFLISDLEEGGNRAALLRRLEELKLSGVTVVTLLAIADGGKPYYDAQTAQRIAAMEIPCFACTPERLPEMLERVLKGQSLEEFAKMSAKKTS
;
A
#
# COMPACT_ATOMS: atom_id res chain seq x y z
N ALA A 1 -4.76 -18.03 1.92
CA ALA A 1 -4.95 -16.91 2.87
C ALA A 1 -6.42 -16.48 2.84
N TYR A 2 -7.00 -16.05 3.96
CA TYR A 2 -8.45 -15.78 4.07
C TYR A 2 -8.94 -14.70 3.08
N CYS A 3 -8.22 -13.58 2.95
CA CYS A 3 -8.64 -12.45 2.11
C CYS A 3 -8.61 -12.77 0.60
N GLN A 4 -7.70 -13.62 0.12
CA GLN A 4 -7.67 -14.05 -1.29
C GLN A 4 -8.95 -14.78 -1.70
N GLY A 5 -9.58 -15.53 -0.78
CA GLY A 5 -10.84 -16.24 -1.04
C GLY A 5 -12.07 -15.34 -1.09
N LEU A 6 -11.96 -14.07 -0.69
CA LEU A 6 -13.05 -13.09 -0.71
C LEU A 6 -13.05 -12.23 -1.98
N VAL A 7 -11.98 -12.33 -2.79
CA VAL A 7 -11.85 -11.60 -4.06
C VAL A 7 -12.69 -12.31 -5.12
N GLN A 8 -13.89 -11.80 -5.40
CA GLN A 8 -14.78 -12.35 -6.44
C GLN A 8 -14.48 -11.77 -7.82
N GLU A 9 -14.20 -10.47 -7.89
CA GLU A 9 -13.85 -9.76 -9.14
C GLU A 9 -12.53 -8.99 -8.92
N PRO A 10 -11.37 -9.60 -9.19
CA PRO A 10 -10.06 -9.00 -8.94
C PRO A 10 -9.91 -7.58 -9.53
N ALA A 11 -10.32 -7.40 -10.78
CA ALA A 11 -10.26 -6.12 -11.49
C ALA A 11 -11.14 -5.01 -10.89
N LYS A 12 -12.10 -5.36 -10.02
CA LYS A 12 -12.97 -4.42 -9.28
C LYS A 12 -12.64 -4.37 -7.78
N THR A 13 -11.55 -5.03 -7.36
CA THR A 13 -11.16 -5.13 -5.97
C THR A 13 -10.00 -4.18 -5.69
N ILE A 14 -10.10 -3.45 -4.59
CA ILE A 14 -9.01 -2.65 -4.03
C ILE A 14 -8.61 -3.27 -2.69
N PHE A 15 -7.32 -3.57 -2.54
CA PHE A 15 -6.77 -4.14 -1.32
C PHE A 15 -5.81 -3.14 -0.67
N PHE A 16 -6.07 -2.81 0.61
CA PHE A 16 -5.22 -1.94 1.42
C PHE A 16 -4.44 -2.78 2.43
N LEU A 17 -3.12 -2.74 2.37
CA LEU A 17 -2.24 -3.23 3.43
C LEU A 17 -1.88 -2.06 4.34
N ILE A 18 -2.35 -2.09 5.60
CA ILE A 18 -1.93 -1.14 6.62
C ILE A 18 -0.96 -1.86 7.54
N SER A 19 0.32 -1.48 7.51
CA SER A 19 1.38 -2.14 8.27
C SER A 19 2.61 -1.24 8.40
N ASP A 20 3.35 -1.39 9.50
CA ASP A 20 4.72 -0.88 9.63
C ASP A 20 5.73 -1.74 8.84
N LEU A 21 5.30 -2.84 8.22
CA LEU A 21 6.17 -3.79 7.52
C LEU A 21 7.27 -4.41 8.41
N GLU A 22 7.20 -4.23 9.74
CA GLU A 22 8.00 -4.96 10.71
C GLU A 22 7.38 -6.35 10.91
N GLU A 23 7.38 -7.12 9.83
CA GLU A 23 6.98 -8.50 9.91
C GLU A 23 8.09 -9.30 10.58
N GLY A 24 8.01 -9.48 11.90
CA GLY A 24 8.80 -10.48 12.66
C GLY A 24 8.56 -11.94 12.21
N GLY A 25 7.92 -12.14 11.05
CA GLY A 25 7.57 -13.41 10.42
C GLY A 25 8.12 -13.53 9.00
N ASN A 26 7.38 -14.19 8.11
CA ASN A 26 7.88 -14.54 6.77
C ASN A 26 7.61 -13.44 5.73
N ARG A 27 8.49 -12.43 5.70
CA ARG A 27 8.52 -11.36 4.69
C ARG A 27 8.44 -11.85 3.24
N ALA A 28 9.06 -12.99 2.92
CA ALA A 28 9.01 -13.53 1.56
C ALA A 28 7.58 -13.99 1.18
N ALA A 29 6.83 -14.54 2.15
CA ALA A 29 5.44 -14.91 1.95
C ALA A 29 4.52 -13.69 1.80
N LEU A 30 4.78 -12.57 2.51
CA LEU A 30 4.05 -11.31 2.28
C LEU A 30 4.27 -10.82 0.85
N LEU A 31 5.53 -10.65 0.45
CA LEU A 31 5.87 -10.09 -0.86
C LEU A 31 5.26 -10.91 -1.99
N ARG A 32 5.39 -12.25 -1.92
CA ARG A 32 4.78 -13.16 -2.89
C ARG A 32 3.26 -13.00 -2.97
N ARG A 33 2.57 -12.84 -1.84
CA ARG A 33 1.10 -12.67 -1.85
C ARG A 33 0.67 -11.32 -2.43
N LEU A 34 1.42 -10.25 -2.14
CA LEU A 34 1.16 -8.94 -2.72
C LEU A 34 1.33 -8.96 -4.24
N GLU A 35 2.38 -9.64 -4.72
CA GLU A 35 2.62 -9.87 -6.14
C GLU A 35 1.49 -10.68 -6.78
N GLU A 36 1.08 -11.80 -6.17
CA GLU A 36 -0.03 -12.63 -6.66
C GLU A 36 -1.35 -11.84 -6.76
N LEU A 37 -1.66 -11.00 -5.77
CA LEU A 37 -2.85 -10.13 -5.79
C LEU A 37 -2.76 -9.10 -6.93
N LYS A 38 -1.62 -8.42 -7.06
CA LYS A 38 -1.39 -7.44 -8.13
C LYS A 38 -1.52 -8.08 -9.51
N LEU A 39 -0.88 -9.23 -9.74
CA LEU A 39 -0.95 -9.98 -11.00
C LEU A 39 -2.35 -10.50 -11.31
N SER A 40 -3.18 -10.76 -10.29
CA SER A 40 -4.58 -11.13 -10.49
C SER A 40 -5.47 -9.97 -10.95
N GLY A 41 -4.96 -8.73 -10.96
CA GLY A 41 -5.69 -7.53 -11.35
C GLY A 41 -6.28 -6.74 -10.19
N VAL A 42 -6.00 -7.14 -8.94
CA VAL A 42 -6.38 -6.35 -7.75
C VAL A 42 -5.57 -5.07 -7.70
N THR A 43 -6.24 -3.95 -7.42
CA THR A 43 -5.53 -2.71 -7.08
C THR A 43 -4.99 -2.83 -5.66
N VAL A 44 -3.70 -3.12 -5.53
CA VAL A 44 -3.02 -3.26 -4.24
C VAL A 44 -2.38 -1.92 -3.85
N VAL A 45 -2.61 -1.49 -2.61
CA VAL A 45 -1.98 -0.29 -2.04
C VAL A 45 -1.48 -0.56 -0.62
N THR A 46 -0.28 -0.07 -0.32
CA THR A 46 0.32 -0.20 1.02
C THR A 46 0.37 1.15 1.73
N LEU A 47 -0.20 1.21 2.93
CA LEU A 47 -0.17 2.35 3.83
C LEU A 47 0.77 2.03 4.99
N LEU A 48 1.92 2.69 4.99
CA LEU A 48 2.92 2.62 6.04
C LEU A 48 2.41 3.38 7.26
N ALA A 49 2.35 2.69 8.40
CA ALA A 49 2.03 3.35 9.65
C ALA A 49 3.13 4.38 10.00
N ILE A 50 2.72 5.57 10.44
CA ILE A 50 3.61 6.59 11.01
C ILE A 50 3.39 6.55 12.51
N ALA A 51 4.48 6.47 13.30
CA ALA A 51 4.36 6.58 14.75
C ALA A 51 3.93 8.00 15.14
N ASP A 52 3.17 8.11 16.24
CA ASP A 52 2.80 9.38 16.85
C ASP A 52 4.08 10.22 17.09
N GLY A 53 4.23 11.32 16.33
CA GLY A 53 5.44 12.16 16.35
C GLY A 53 6.20 12.24 15.02
N GLY A 54 5.70 11.64 13.94
CA GLY A 54 6.19 11.91 12.58
C GLY A 54 7.50 11.21 12.22
N LYS A 55 8.02 10.32 13.08
CA LYS A 55 9.15 9.45 12.72
C LYS A 55 8.62 8.27 11.91
N PRO A 56 9.12 8.04 10.69
CA PRO A 56 8.78 6.85 9.93
C PRO A 56 9.24 5.62 10.71
N TYR A 57 8.28 4.79 11.15
CA TYR A 57 8.54 3.50 11.76
C TYR A 57 8.05 2.44 10.79
N TYR A 58 8.93 2.04 9.87
CA TYR A 58 8.67 0.92 8.97
C TYR A 58 9.94 0.26 8.46
N ASP A 59 9.86 -1.00 8.03
CA ASP A 59 10.95 -1.69 7.33
C ASP A 59 11.13 -1.10 5.91
N ALA A 60 12.13 -0.24 5.76
CA ALA A 60 12.45 0.42 4.50
C ALA A 60 12.87 -0.55 3.37
N GLN A 61 13.50 -1.69 3.70
CA GLN A 61 13.85 -2.70 2.69
C GLN A 61 12.59 -3.39 2.15
N THR A 62 11.65 -3.71 3.04
CA THR A 62 10.36 -4.28 2.64
C THR A 62 9.56 -3.29 1.80
N ALA A 63 9.50 -2.02 2.22
CA ALA A 63 8.83 -0.96 1.46
C ALA A 63 9.43 -0.78 0.05
N GLN A 64 10.77 -0.78 -0.08
CA GLN A 64 11.44 -0.69 -1.38
C GLN A 64 11.11 -1.87 -2.29
N ARG A 65 11.05 -3.09 -1.74
CA ARG A 65 10.66 -4.29 -2.50
C ARG A 65 9.21 -4.25 -2.95
N ILE A 66 8.31 -3.73 -2.13
CA ILE A 66 6.90 -3.53 -2.51
C ILE A 66 6.80 -2.49 -3.64
N ALA A 67 7.50 -1.36 -3.51
CA ALA A 67 7.54 -0.34 -4.55
C ALA A 67 8.10 -0.86 -5.89
N ALA A 68 9.09 -1.75 -5.86
CA ALA A 68 9.63 -2.40 -7.05
C ALA A 68 8.63 -3.32 -7.78
N MET A 69 7.54 -3.74 -7.12
CA MET A 69 6.44 -4.48 -7.73
C MET A 69 5.34 -3.56 -8.30
N GLU A 70 5.62 -2.26 -8.45
CA GLU A 70 4.65 -1.24 -8.88
C GLU A 70 3.41 -1.18 -7.96
N ILE A 71 3.62 -1.48 -6.68
CA ILE A 71 2.64 -1.34 -5.61
C ILE A 71 2.96 -0.03 -4.88
N PRO A 72 2.05 0.95 -4.88
CA PRO A 72 2.28 2.20 -4.18
C PRO A 72 2.41 1.99 -2.67
N CYS A 73 3.46 2.56 -2.07
CA CYS A 73 3.67 2.63 -0.63
C CYS A 73 3.58 4.09 -0.17
N PHE A 74 2.70 4.38 0.80
CA PHE A 74 2.51 5.73 1.33
C PHE A 74 2.68 5.75 2.84
N ALA A 75 3.52 6.64 3.36
CA ALA A 75 3.44 7.06 4.74
C ALA A 75 2.41 8.20 4.81
N CYS A 76 1.16 7.90 5.13
CA CYS A 76 0.15 8.92 5.37
C CYS A 76 -0.79 8.52 6.50
N THR A 77 -1.38 9.53 7.13
CA THR A 77 -2.42 9.31 8.14
C THR A 77 -3.73 8.82 7.46
N PRO A 78 -4.54 7.98 8.13
CA PRO A 78 -5.73 7.36 7.54
C PRO A 78 -6.76 8.36 6.97
N GLU A 79 -6.76 9.63 7.40
CA GLU A 79 -7.71 10.65 6.96
C GLU A 79 -7.54 11.04 5.49
N ARG A 80 -6.39 10.71 4.87
CA ARG A 80 -6.12 10.96 3.44
C ARG A 80 -6.49 9.80 2.54
N LEU A 81 -6.93 8.69 3.12
CA LEU A 81 -7.37 7.50 2.42
C LEU A 81 -8.56 7.79 1.46
N PRO A 82 -9.57 8.63 1.81
CA PRO A 82 -10.66 8.97 0.89
C PRO A 82 -10.19 9.69 -0.38
N GLU A 83 -9.27 10.66 -0.27
CA GLU A 83 -8.70 11.39 -1.42
C GLU A 83 -7.93 10.43 -2.35
N MET A 84 -7.21 9.46 -1.77
CA MET A 84 -6.50 8.45 -2.54
C MET A 84 -7.45 7.48 -3.24
N LEU A 85 -8.47 6.98 -2.53
CA LEU A 85 -9.52 6.13 -3.10
C LEU A 85 -10.20 6.80 -4.30
N GLU A 86 -10.51 8.08 -4.20
CA GLU A 86 -11.11 8.83 -5.29
C GLU A 86 -10.21 8.81 -6.54
N ARG A 87 -8.90 8.99 -6.38
CA ARG A 87 -7.93 8.91 -7.47
C ARG A 87 -7.83 7.51 -8.07
N VAL A 88 -7.81 6.47 -7.22
CA VAL A 88 -7.83 5.06 -7.67
C VAL A 88 -9.07 4.80 -8.53
N LEU A 89 -10.25 5.16 -8.02
CA LEU A 89 -11.53 4.93 -8.70
C LEU A 89 -11.65 5.73 -10.01
N LYS A 90 -11.00 6.90 -10.09
CA LYS A 90 -10.92 7.73 -11.30
C LYS A 90 -9.82 7.32 -12.28
N GLY A 91 -9.02 6.28 -11.96
CA GLY A 91 -7.89 5.86 -12.78
C GLY A 91 -6.76 6.90 -12.87
N GLN A 92 -6.65 7.78 -11.88
CA GLN A 92 -5.65 8.83 -11.83
C GLN A 92 -4.32 8.30 -11.25
N SER A 93 -3.21 8.92 -11.63
CA SER A 93 -1.89 8.52 -11.15
C SER A 93 -1.76 8.68 -9.63
N LEU A 94 -1.37 7.58 -8.98
CA LEU A 94 -1.09 7.53 -7.55
C LEU A 94 0.32 8.03 -7.20
N GLU A 95 1.20 8.17 -8.20
CA GLU A 95 2.54 8.73 -8.00
C GLU A 95 2.49 10.21 -7.61
N GLU A 96 1.56 10.97 -8.21
CA GLU A 96 1.35 12.39 -7.86
C GLU A 96 0.82 12.53 -6.43
N PHE A 97 -0.06 11.63 -6.01
CA PHE A 97 -0.55 11.57 -4.65
C PHE A 97 0.58 11.25 -3.65
N ALA A 98 1.51 10.36 -4.03
CA ALA A 98 2.72 10.06 -3.24
C ALA A 98 3.55 11.33 -3.02
N LYS A 99 3.83 12.06 -4.10
CA LYS A 99 4.62 13.30 -4.08
C LYS A 99 3.94 14.40 -3.27
N MET A 100 2.62 14.59 -3.42
CA MET A 100 1.84 15.53 -2.61
C MET A 100 1.84 15.18 -1.12
N SER A 101 1.93 13.89 -0.79
CA SER A 101 1.96 13.42 0.59
C SER A 101 3.30 13.62 1.27
N ALA A 102 4.41 13.47 0.53
CA ALA A 102 5.74 13.78 1.03
C ALA A 102 6.02 15.29 1.18
N LYS A 103 5.32 16.15 0.42
CA LYS A 103 5.61 17.60 0.36
C LYS A 103 4.91 18.46 1.43
N LYS A 104 3.93 17.90 2.16
CA LYS A 104 3.10 18.65 3.12
C LYS A 104 3.61 18.63 4.57
N THR A 105 4.82 18.11 4.80
CA THR A 105 5.46 18.05 6.13
C THR A 105 6.50 19.16 6.34
N SER A 106 6.32 20.32 5.70
CA SER A 106 7.18 21.50 5.89
C SER A 106 6.39 22.72 6.30
#